data_AF-G2EB66-F1
#
_entry.id   AF-G2EB66-F1
#
_cell.length_a   1.000
_cell.length_b   1.000
_cell.length_c   1.000
_cell.angle_alpha   90.00
_cell.angle_beta   90.00
_cell.angle_gamma   90.00
#
_symmetry.space_group_name_H-M   'P 1'
#
loop_
_entity.id
_entity.type
_entity.pdbx_description
1 polymer ?
#
loop_
_entity_poly.entity_id
_entity_poly.type
_entity_poly.pdbx_seq_one_letter_code
_entity_poly.pdbx_strand_id
1 'polypeptide(L)' 'MKSEINKLIKVRDKIIQKVEKRDKVALIRSDDWYQSSKGKQHEAVTGKLADATESIKEAIKELENIA' A
#
# COMPACT_ATOMS: atom_id res chain seq x y z
N MET A 1 -18.56 11.24 -10.62
CA MET A 1 -17.45 10.30 -10.82
C MET A 1 -16.06 10.92 -10.74
N LYS A 2 -15.74 11.98 -11.52
CA LYS A 2 -14.37 12.53 -11.55
C LYS A 2 -13.85 12.99 -10.17
N SER A 3 -14.72 13.55 -9.33
CA SER A 3 -14.37 13.95 -7.96
C SER A 3 -14.06 12.75 -7.06
N GLU A 4 -14.86 11.68 -7.17
CA GLU A 4 -14.72 10.44 -6.40
C GLU A 4 -13.47 9.66 -6.80
N ILE A 5 -13.21 9.53 -8.11
CA ILE A 5 -11.98 8.93 -8.66
C ILE A 5 -10.75 9.68 -8.14
N ASN A 6 -10.76 11.02 -8.17
CA ASN A 6 -9.66 11.84 -7.64
C ASN A 6 -9.43 11.64 -6.14
N LYS A 7 -10.48 11.38 -5.35
CA LYS A 7 -10.32 11.04 -3.92
C LYS A 7 -9.66 9.67 -3.75
N LEU A 8 -10.08 8.66 -4.52
CA LEU A 8 -9.48 7.33 -4.49
C LEU A 8 -8.01 7.35 -4.90
N ILE A 9 -7.66 8.08 -5.96
CA ILE A 9 -6.26 8.28 -6.38
C ILE A 9 -5.43 8.86 -5.23
N LYS A 10 -5.92 9.91 -4.57
CA LYS A 10 -5.22 10.52 -3.42
C LYS A 10 -5.02 9.54 -2.25
N VAL A 11 -5.98 8.66 -1.99
CA VAL A 11 -5.86 7.64 -0.93
C VAL A 11 -4.84 6.58 -1.33
N ARG A 12 -4.93 6.05 -2.56
CA ARG A 12 -3.97 5.10 -3.13
C ARG A 12 -2.54 5.63 -3.03
N ASP A 13 -2.30 6.85 -3.49
CA ASP A 13 -0.96 7.43 -3.52
C ASP A 13 -0.38 7.63 -2.11
N LYS A 14 -1.22 7.98 -1.12
CA LYS A 14 -0.81 8.03 0.30
C LYS A 14 -0.43 6.66 0.85
N ILE A 15 -1.10 5.60 0.42
CA ILE A 15 -0.79 4.23 0.83
C ILE A 15 0.53 3.78 0.18
N ILE A 16 0.73 4.05 -1.12
CA ILE A 16 2.00 3.79 -1.82
C ILE A 16 3.17 4.45 -1.09
N GLN A 17 3.07 5.74 -0.76
CA GLN A 17 4.11 6.44 0.00
C GLN A 17 4.40 5.80 1.36
N LYS A 18 3.40 5.21 2.02
CA LYS A 18 3.59 4.50 3.28
C LYS A 18 4.31 3.16 3.06
N VAL A 19 3.94 2.41 2.02
CA VAL A 19 4.62 1.16 1.64
C VAL A 19 6.09 1.43 1.34
N GLU A 20 6.39 2.40 0.48
CA GLU A 20 7.78 2.77 0.13
C GLU A 20 8.62 3.16 1.36
N LYS A 21 8.03 3.91 2.31
CA LYS A 21 8.71 4.25 3.56
C LYS A 21 8.98 3.01 4.42
N ARG A 22 8.04 2.07 4.46
CA ARG A 22 8.18 0.82 5.21
C ARG A 22 9.23 -0.09 4.58
N ASP A 23 9.30 -0.15 3.26
CA ASP A 23 10.31 -0.93 2.54
C ASP A 23 11.70 -0.35 2.78
N LYS A 24 11.86 0.97 2.69
CA LYS A 24 13.13 1.66 3.03
C LYS A 24 13.61 1.36 4.45
N VAL A 25 12.68 1.30 5.41
CA VAL A 25 13.01 0.93 6.79
C VAL A 25 13.42 -0.53 6.90
N ALA A 26 12.79 -1.42 6.14
CA ALA A 26 13.10 -2.85 6.17
C ALA A 26 14.48 -3.13 5.55
N LEU A 27 14.84 -2.46 4.44
CA LEU A 27 16.11 -2.61 3.73
C LEU A 27 17.38 -2.37 4.58
N ILE A 28 17.27 -1.60 5.67
CA ILE A 28 18.41 -1.30 6.55
C ILE A 28 18.44 -2.19 7.81
N ARG A 29 17.53 -3.15 7.94
CA ARG A 29 17.42 -4.04 9.10
C ARG A 29 18.20 -5.33 8.86
N SER A 30 18.61 -5.96 9.95
CA SER A 30 19.28 -7.26 9.92
C SER A 30 18.30 -8.41 9.68
N ASP A 31 18.83 -9.54 9.22
CA ASP A 31 18.07 -10.78 9.05
C ASP A 31 17.40 -11.24 10.36
N ASP A 32 18.08 -11.10 11.49
CA ASP A 32 17.50 -11.41 12.81
C ASP A 32 16.25 -10.57 13.11
N TRP A 33 16.26 -9.30 12.69
CA TRP A 33 15.09 -8.45 12.85
C TRP A 33 13.94 -8.92 11.96
N TYR A 34 14.22 -9.32 10.72
CA TYR A 34 13.22 -9.90 9.81
C TYR A 34 12.60 -11.18 10.37
N GLN A 35 13.41 -12.04 10.99
CA GLN A 35 12.93 -13.28 11.61
C GLN A 35 12.16 -13.06 12.92
N SER A 36 12.34 -11.90 13.55
CA SER A 36 11.62 -11.52 14.78
C SER A 36 10.12 -11.32 14.54
N SER A 37 9.33 -11.37 15.62
CA SER A 37 7.90 -11.04 15.57
C SER A 37 7.63 -9.64 15.03
N LYS A 38 8.52 -8.68 15.29
CA LYS A 38 8.40 -7.30 14.80
C LYS A 38 8.63 -7.22 13.29
N GLY A 39 9.62 -7.95 12.75
CA GLY A 39 9.89 -8.02 11.32
C GLY A 39 8.72 -8.65 10.57
N LYS A 40 8.25 -9.81 11.03
CA LYS A 40 7.08 -10.50 10.46
C LYS A 40 5.81 -9.65 10.51
N GLN A 41 5.55 -8.96 11.62
CA GLN A 41 4.42 -8.03 11.71
C GLN A 41 4.58 -6.87 10.73
N HIS A 42 5.80 -6.35 10.58
CA HIS A 42 6.08 -5.27 9.65
C HIS A 42 5.78 -5.68 8.22
N GLU A 43 6.28 -6.84 7.79
CA GLU A 43 6.01 -7.41 6.46
C GLU A 43 4.51 -7.64 6.24
N ALA A 44 3.83 -8.26 7.20
CA ALA A 44 2.39 -8.53 7.10
C ALA A 44 1.56 -7.24 6.92
N VAL A 45 1.91 -6.17 7.64
CA VAL A 45 1.24 -4.87 7.49
C VAL A 45 1.59 -4.22 6.15
N THR A 46 2.84 -4.32 5.70
CA THR A 46 3.27 -3.79 4.40
C THR A 46 2.54 -4.50 3.25
N GLY A 47 2.42 -5.83 3.30
CA GLY A 47 1.64 -6.62 2.34
C GLY A 47 0.18 -6.19 2.27
N LYS A 48 -0.50 -6.06 3.42
CA LYS A 48 -1.90 -5.57 3.46
C LYS A 48 -2.09 -4.18 2.83
N LEU A 49 -1.09 -3.29 2.97
CA LEU A 49 -1.14 -1.97 2.35
C LEU A 49 -0.92 -2.05 0.83
N ALA A 50 -0.06 -2.96 0.36
CA ALA A 50 0.11 -3.24 -1.06
C ALA A 50 -1.19 -3.80 -1.67
N ASP A 51 -1.81 -4.79 -1.01
CA ASP A 51 -3.09 -5.37 -1.45
C ASP A 51 -4.19 -4.29 -1.54
N ALA A 52 -4.30 -3.45 -0.51
CA ALA A 52 -5.26 -2.34 -0.50
C ALA A 52 -5.02 -1.35 -1.65
N THR A 53 -3.77 -1.15 -2.05
CA THR A 53 -3.43 -0.28 -3.19
C THR A 53 -3.95 -0.86 -4.50
N GLU A 54 -3.81 -2.17 -4.70
CA GLU A 54 -4.32 -2.83 -5.91
C GLU A 54 -5.85 -2.84 -5.93
N SER A 55 -6.52 -3.13 -4.81
CA SER A 55 -7.99 -3.05 -4.74
C SER A 55 -8.52 -1.65 -5.05
N ILE A 56 -7.86 -0.58 -4.58
CA ILE A 56 -8.27 0.80 -4.92
C ILE A 56 -8.05 1.09 -6.41
N LYS A 57 -6.97 0.58 -7.00
CA LYS A 57 -6.67 0.74 -8.42
C LYS A 57 -7.71 0.03 -9.29
N GLU A 58 -8.14 -1.18 -8.90
CA GLU A 58 -9.24 -1.90 -9.56
C GLU A 58 -10.54 -1.10 -9.46
N ALA A 59 -10.91 -0.60 -8.28
CA ALA A 59 -12.09 0.21 -8.08
C ALA A 59 -12.07 1.51 -8.90
N ILE A 60 -10.91 2.16 -9.05
CA ILE A 60 -10.75 3.33 -9.93
C ILE A 60 -11.05 2.94 -11.38
N LYS A 61 -10.48 1.84 -11.86
CA LYS A 61 -10.67 1.36 -13.24
C LYS A 61 -12.13 1.01 -13.52
N GLU A 62 -12.81 0.38 -12.58
CA GLU A 62 -14.24 0.10 -12.68
C GLU A 62 -15.06 1.39 -12.79
N LEU A 63 -14.77 2.39 -11.94
CA LEU A 63 -15.46 3.67 -11.98
C LEU A 63 -15.16 4.48 -13.26
N GLU A 64 -13.96 4.38 -13.81
CA GLU A 64 -13.59 4.98 -15.10
C GLU A 64 -14.33 4.36 -16.28
N ASN A 65 -14.62 3.05 -16.24
CA ASN A 65 -15.39 2.37 -17.29
C ASN A 65 -16.90 2.68 -17.25
N ILE A 66 -17.40 3.15 -16.11
CA ILE A 66 -18.82 3.52 -15.90
C ILE A 66 -19.05 5.03 -16.16
N ALA A 67 -18.00 5.85 -16.06
CA ALA A 67 -18.05 7.32 -16.18
C ALA A 67 -17.99 7.81 -17.63
#